data_AF-A0A972MCM0-F1
#
_entry.id   AF-A0A972MCM0-F1
#
_cell.length_a   1.000
_cell.length_b   1.000
_cell.length_c   1.000
_cell.angle_alpha   90.00
_cell.angle_beta   90.00
_cell.angle_gamma   90.00
#
_symmetry.space_group_name_H-M   'P 1'
#
loop_
_entity.id
_entity.type
_entity.pdbx_description
1 polymer ?
#
loop_
_entity_poly.entity_id
_entity_poly.type
_entity_poly.pdbx_seq_one_letter_code
_entity_poly.pdbx_strand_id
1 'polypeptide(L)'
;MRKLLFAIVLFGVALLLPKLSKAQYGYHNRNSSELKIKMYDNSMFVVIFDRRKYETPTSFFRLSEIRPGNHRIIIKRKYGRYGSEYTVYRGDIYIPARSIVKAGVNKYNRLVIKRIVPIYDDGDYVDPDYYHKPNLDMARLRHSLNRASFDSDKQRIAKQAISTHRVRANQIYQILMMFSFEDSKVKLAKFAYKYCVDKRNYYLVNDAFTFSSSIRELDDFIRHNNYNNYDDNWDSYNRDYYDNTNRW
;
A
#
# COMPACT_ATOMS: atom_id res chain seq x y z
N MET A 1 71.92 16.94 16.09
CA MET A 1 71.96 15.51 15.73
C MET A 1 70.62 15.11 15.11
N ARG A 2 70.70 14.50 13.92
CA ARG A 2 69.74 13.61 13.24
C ARG A 2 68.32 14.10 12.87
N LYS A 3 68.17 14.26 11.54
CA LYS A 3 66.99 14.21 10.69
C LYS A 3 66.19 12.91 10.89
N LEU A 4 64.87 12.96 10.74
CA LEU A 4 64.13 11.92 10.01
C LEU A 4 62.93 12.54 9.28
N LEU A 5 62.99 12.42 7.96
CA LEU A 5 61.89 12.62 7.00
C LEU A 5 60.89 11.47 7.13
N PHE A 6 59.61 11.74 6.88
CA PHE A 6 58.77 10.82 6.12
C PHE A 6 57.88 11.60 5.15
N ALA A 7 57.88 11.12 3.91
CA ALA A 7 57.27 11.72 2.74
C ALA A 7 55.82 11.25 2.52
N ILE A 8 55.00 12.18 2.06
CA ILE A 8 53.96 12.13 1.00
C ILE A 8 53.24 10.78 0.76
N VAL A 9 51.91 10.79 0.89
CA VAL A 9 51.02 10.24 -0.15
C VAL A 9 49.90 11.25 -0.43
N LEU A 10 49.98 11.88 -1.60
CA LEU A 10 48.87 12.54 -2.28
C LEU A 10 47.98 11.44 -2.88
N PHE A 11 46.68 11.46 -2.56
CA PHE A 11 45.66 10.91 -3.44
C PHE A 11 44.49 11.87 -3.45
N GLY A 12 44.42 12.68 -4.50
CA GLY A 12 43.25 13.49 -4.77
C GLY A 12 42.08 12.60 -5.17
N VAL A 13 40.89 12.92 -4.68
CA VAL A 13 39.64 12.78 -5.44
C VAL A 13 38.74 13.94 -5.02
N ALA A 14 38.62 14.93 -5.90
CA ALA A 14 37.45 15.79 -5.92
C ALA A 14 36.24 14.90 -6.25
N LEU A 15 35.39 14.62 -5.27
CA LEU A 15 34.06 14.08 -5.51
C LEU A 15 33.07 15.23 -5.47
N LEU A 16 33.04 15.96 -6.58
CA LEU A 16 31.81 16.59 -7.03
C LEU A 16 30.98 15.49 -7.70
N LEU A 17 29.75 15.32 -7.20
CA LEU A 17 28.48 15.15 -7.94
C LEU A 17 27.52 14.19 -7.18
N PRO A 18 26.19 14.30 -7.35
CA PRO A 18 25.42 15.35 -8.03
C PRO A 18 24.42 16.05 -7.09
N LYS A 19 23.90 17.20 -7.55
CA LYS A 19 22.62 17.75 -7.08
C LYS A 19 21.58 16.64 -7.08
N LEU A 20 20.99 16.33 -5.92
CA LEU A 20 19.74 15.59 -5.89
C LEU A 20 18.60 16.58 -6.18
N SER A 21 18.47 16.96 -7.45
CA SER A 21 17.14 17.17 -8.01
C SER A 21 16.74 15.84 -8.66
N LYS A 22 15.98 15.04 -7.93
CA LYS A 22 15.04 14.11 -8.56
C LYS A 22 13.73 14.29 -7.83
N ALA A 23 12.75 14.71 -8.61
CA ALA A 23 11.37 14.80 -8.19
C ALA A 23 10.99 13.55 -7.39
N GLN A 24 10.39 13.86 -6.25
CA GLN A 24 9.94 12.98 -5.20
C GLN A 24 8.84 12.06 -5.74
N TYR A 25 9.23 10.96 -6.38
CA TYR A 25 8.39 9.79 -6.61
C TYR A 25 9.11 8.59 -6.01
N GLY A 26 8.50 8.01 -4.98
CA GLY A 26 9.10 7.00 -4.11
C GLY A 26 9.50 5.73 -4.84
N TYR A 27 10.78 5.62 -5.17
CA TYR A 27 11.40 4.31 -5.35
C TYR A 27 11.67 3.74 -3.96
N HIS A 28 10.73 2.96 -3.43
CA HIS A 28 11.01 2.10 -2.28
C HIS A 28 12.19 1.21 -2.64
N ASN A 29 13.23 1.18 -1.81
CA ASN A 29 14.24 0.14 -1.90
C ASN A 29 13.51 -1.20 -1.81
N ARG A 30 13.60 -2.04 -2.86
CA ARG A 30 12.69 -3.18 -3.13
C ARG A 30 12.63 -4.22 -2.00
N ASN A 31 13.53 -4.16 -1.03
CA ASN A 31 13.58 -5.07 0.12
C ASN A 31 13.27 -4.40 1.46
N SER A 32 12.87 -3.13 1.45
CA SER A 32 12.65 -2.36 2.68
C SER A 32 11.22 -2.45 3.19
N SER A 33 11.09 -2.36 4.51
CA SER A 33 9.84 -2.40 5.24
C SER A 33 9.52 -1.04 5.84
N GLU A 34 8.28 -0.90 6.30
CA GLU A 34 7.77 0.29 6.96
C GLU A 34 7.13 -0.07 8.30
N LEU A 35 7.31 0.78 9.31
CA LEU A 35 6.67 0.68 10.60
C LEU A 35 5.76 1.89 10.83
N LYS A 36 4.48 1.63 11.12
CA LYS A 36 3.47 2.62 11.48
C LYS A 36 3.00 2.35 12.91
N ILE A 37 2.97 3.38 13.77
CA ILE A 37 2.57 3.26 15.18
C ILE A 37 1.59 4.36 15.57
N LYS A 38 0.59 4.02 16.39
CA LYS A 38 -0.27 4.96 17.15
C LYS A 38 -0.42 4.50 18.60
N MET A 39 -0.78 5.43 19.49
CA MET A 39 -1.30 5.10 20.83
C MET A 39 -2.82 4.98 20.77
N TYR A 40 -3.39 4.15 21.64
CA TYR A 40 -4.86 3.92 21.71
C TYR A 40 -5.68 5.19 21.99
N ASP A 41 -5.07 6.22 22.59
CA ASP A 41 -5.70 7.48 22.97
C ASP A 41 -5.20 8.67 22.14
N ASN A 42 -4.53 8.42 21.02
CA ASN A 42 -3.95 9.44 20.13
C ASN A 42 -2.95 10.40 20.80
N SER A 43 -2.39 10.04 21.95
CA SER A 43 -1.42 10.88 22.65
C SER A 43 -0.13 11.12 21.88
N MET A 44 0.54 12.21 22.21
CA MET A 44 1.83 12.56 21.60
C MET A 44 2.97 11.66 22.07
N PHE A 45 3.67 11.18 21.06
CA PHE A 45 4.73 10.20 21.00
C PHE A 45 6.16 10.61 20.70
N VAL A 46 7.17 9.96 21.27
CA VAL A 46 8.49 9.83 20.61
C VAL A 46 8.92 8.36 20.56
N VAL A 47 9.74 8.02 19.57
CA VAL A 47 10.20 6.64 19.33
C VAL A 47 11.72 6.60 19.28
N ILE A 48 12.29 5.56 19.88
CA ILE A 48 13.68 5.16 19.68
C ILE A 48 13.65 3.80 19.01
N PHE A 49 14.28 3.69 17.84
CA PHE A 49 14.31 2.48 17.01
C PHE A 49 15.77 2.16 16.65
N ASP A 50 16.26 0.97 17.02
CA ASP A 50 17.66 0.54 16.82
C ASP A 50 18.70 1.61 17.18
N ARG A 51 18.55 2.18 18.38
CA ARG A 51 19.42 3.24 18.94
C ARG A 51 19.24 4.62 18.31
N ARG A 52 18.53 4.75 17.18
CA ARG A 52 18.19 6.06 16.60
C ARG A 52 16.98 6.65 17.30
N LYS A 53 17.11 7.88 17.79
CA LYS A 53 16.02 8.61 18.45
C LYS A 53 15.29 9.50 17.44
N TYR A 54 13.97 9.42 17.45
CA TYR A 54 13.06 10.26 16.67
C TYR A 54 12.34 11.18 17.66
N GLU A 55 12.92 12.36 17.89
CA GLU A 55 12.56 13.25 19.00
C GLU A 55 11.30 14.08 18.79
N THR A 56 10.82 14.18 17.54
CA THR A 56 9.67 15.01 17.19
C THR A 56 8.36 14.40 17.69
N PRO A 57 7.61 15.17 18.51
CA PRO A 57 6.23 14.96 18.90
C PRO A 57 5.32 14.32 17.85
N THR A 58 4.77 13.11 17.98
CA THR A 58 3.72 12.71 17.01
C THR A 58 2.65 11.81 17.59
N SER A 59 1.40 11.99 17.18
CA SER A 59 0.30 11.04 17.44
C SER A 59 0.29 9.87 16.46
N PHE A 60 1.08 9.96 15.38
CA PHE A 60 1.27 8.92 14.37
C PHE A 60 2.72 8.86 13.93
N PHE A 61 3.41 7.79 14.30
CA PHE A 61 4.80 7.57 13.92
C PHE A 61 4.87 6.71 12.66
N ARG A 62 5.71 7.13 11.71
CA ARG A 62 6.01 6.41 10.48
C ARG A 62 7.51 6.34 10.29
N LEU A 63 8.04 5.15 10.07
CA LEU A 63 9.43 4.95 9.70
C LEU A 63 9.50 4.01 8.49
N SER A 64 10.10 4.50 7.40
CA SER A 64 10.31 3.74 6.16
C SER A 64 11.75 3.24 6.07
N GLU A 65 12.03 2.43 5.05
CA GLU A 65 13.38 1.95 4.72
C GLU A 65 14.00 1.03 5.80
N ILE A 66 13.15 0.32 6.56
CA ILE A 66 13.58 -0.58 7.62
C ILE A 66 14.05 -1.90 7.01
N ARG A 67 15.21 -2.40 7.45
CA ARG A 67 15.68 -3.74 7.07
C ARG A 67 14.82 -4.82 7.74
N PRO A 68 14.63 -6.00 7.13
CA PRO A 68 13.93 -7.09 7.79
C PRO A 68 14.70 -7.59 9.02
N GLY A 69 13.99 -8.00 10.08
CA GLY A 69 14.59 -8.62 11.26
C GLY A 69 13.96 -8.19 12.58
N ASN A 70 14.62 -8.55 13.69
CA ASN A 70 14.24 -8.09 15.01
C ASN A 70 14.91 -6.74 15.30
N HIS A 71 14.12 -5.78 15.77
CA HIS A 71 14.56 -4.42 16.06
C HIS A 71 14.23 -4.04 17.49
N ARG A 72 15.09 -3.25 18.12
CA ARG A 72 14.84 -2.71 19.46
C ARG A 72 13.96 -1.48 19.33
N ILE A 73 12.86 -1.43 20.09
CA ILE A 73 11.97 -0.28 20.12
C ILE A 73 11.68 0.20 21.55
N ILE A 74 11.74 1.52 21.73
CA ILE A 74 11.29 2.21 22.94
C ILE A 74 10.32 3.29 22.53
N ILE A 75 9.14 3.29 23.15
CA ILE A 75 8.10 4.29 22.93
C ILE A 75 7.95 5.09 24.21
N LYS A 76 8.12 6.40 24.12
CA LYS A 76 7.90 7.31 25.25
C LYS A 76 6.74 8.23 24.95
N ARG A 77 5.77 8.30 25.85
CA ARG A 77 4.68 9.29 25.75
C ARG A 77 5.21 10.62 26.22
N LYS A 78 4.76 11.68 25.58
CA LYS A 78 5.04 13.06 25.96
C LYS A 78 3.81 13.70 26.56
N TYR A 79 3.99 14.44 27.65
CA TYR A 79 2.92 15.14 28.34
C TYR A 79 3.27 16.61 28.60
N GLY A 80 2.30 17.50 28.37
CA GLY A 80 2.38 18.91 28.77
C GLY A 80 3.44 19.77 28.04
N ARG A 81 3.42 21.07 28.34
CA ARG A 81 4.25 22.12 27.71
C ARG A 81 5.75 22.02 28.04
N TYR A 82 6.10 21.30 29.11
CA TYR A 82 7.47 21.19 29.66
C TYR A 82 8.21 19.91 29.24
N GLY A 83 7.60 19.07 28.41
CA GLY A 83 8.31 18.00 27.71
C GLY A 83 8.75 16.80 28.56
N SER A 84 8.08 16.53 29.68
CA SER A 84 8.31 15.29 30.44
C SER A 84 7.92 14.07 29.60
N GLU A 85 8.84 13.10 29.53
CA GLU A 85 8.71 11.87 28.75
C GLU A 85 8.80 10.66 29.67
N TYR A 86 7.85 9.74 29.58
CA TYR A 86 7.93 8.47 30.30
C TYR A 86 7.85 7.29 29.33
N THR A 87 8.60 6.23 29.64
CA THR A 87 8.63 5.03 28.80
C THR A 87 7.33 4.28 28.97
N VAL A 88 6.58 4.16 27.89
CA VAL A 88 5.34 3.38 27.84
C VAL A 88 5.66 1.94 27.47
N TYR A 89 6.53 1.76 26.48
CA TYR A 89 6.93 0.43 26.03
C TYR A 89 8.43 0.39 25.77
N ARG A 90 9.06 -0.73 26.15
CA ARG A 90 10.44 -1.07 25.82
C ARG A 90 10.48 -2.55 25.52
N GLY A 91 10.92 -2.91 24.32
CA GLY A 91 11.01 -4.30 23.91
C GLY A 91 11.53 -4.42 22.49
N ASP A 92 11.33 -5.59 21.91
CA ASP A 92 11.74 -5.91 20.55
C ASP A 92 10.52 -6.06 19.66
N ILE A 93 10.68 -5.71 18.38
CA ILE A 93 9.66 -5.85 17.35
C ILE A 93 10.27 -6.58 16.15
N TYR A 94 9.62 -7.64 15.69
CA TYR A 94 9.96 -8.28 14.43
C TYR A 94 9.34 -7.50 13.27
N ILE A 95 10.17 -7.09 12.32
CA ILE A 95 9.79 -6.43 11.08
C ILE A 95 10.02 -7.42 9.94
N PRO A 96 8.97 -8.05 9.40
CA PRO A 96 9.09 -8.95 8.26
C PRO A 96 9.60 -8.19 7.03
N ALA A 97 10.27 -8.92 6.14
CA ALA A 97 10.75 -8.35 4.89
C ALA A 97 9.60 -7.83 4.03
N ARG A 98 9.85 -6.69 3.36
CA ARG A 98 8.90 -6.09 2.41
C ARG A 98 7.51 -6.01 3.01
N SER A 99 7.36 -5.32 4.12
CA SER A 99 6.05 -5.21 4.78
C SER A 99 5.83 -3.86 5.43
N ILE A 100 4.57 -3.42 5.49
CA ILE A 100 4.10 -2.35 6.35
C ILE A 100 3.59 -3.01 7.63
N VAL A 101 4.34 -2.83 8.72
CA VAL A 101 3.97 -3.26 10.05
C VAL A 101 3.17 -2.14 10.70
N LYS A 102 1.87 -2.36 10.88
CA LYS A 102 0.98 -1.48 11.65
C LYS A 102 0.91 -2.00 13.07
N ALA A 103 1.49 -1.25 14.00
CA ALA A 103 1.45 -1.56 15.43
C ALA A 103 0.72 -0.46 16.20
N GLY A 104 0.28 -0.77 17.41
CA GLY A 104 -0.28 0.21 18.32
C GLY A 104 0.05 -0.10 19.76
N VAL A 105 0.19 0.94 20.58
CA VAL A 105 0.32 0.80 22.03
C VAL A 105 -1.08 0.82 22.65
N ASN A 106 -1.46 -0.26 23.33
CA ASN A 106 -2.77 -0.38 23.96
C ASN A 106 -2.83 0.32 25.34
N LYS A 107 -4.02 0.35 25.95
CA LYS A 107 -4.25 0.93 27.29
C LYS A 107 -3.48 0.27 28.44
N TYR A 108 -2.89 -0.89 28.19
CA TYR A 108 -2.06 -1.63 29.14
C TYR A 108 -0.57 -1.46 28.85
N ASN A 109 -0.20 -0.45 28.06
CA ASN A 109 1.18 -0.11 27.69
C ASN A 109 1.93 -1.22 26.94
N ARG A 110 1.19 -2.13 26.29
CA ARG A 110 1.78 -3.18 25.43
C ARG A 110 1.78 -2.72 23.99
N LEU A 111 2.92 -2.91 23.31
CA LEU A 111 2.99 -2.81 21.85
C LEU A 111 2.34 -4.05 21.26
N VAL A 112 1.29 -3.84 20.46
CA VAL A 112 0.56 -4.90 19.79
C VAL A 112 0.72 -4.70 18.29
N ILE A 113 1.21 -5.73 17.59
CA ILE A 113 1.13 -5.78 16.13
C ILE A 113 -0.33 -5.94 15.76
N LYS A 114 -0.89 -4.92 15.10
CA LYS A 114 -2.28 -4.92 14.66
C LYS A 114 -2.42 -5.58 13.30
N ARG A 115 -1.48 -5.30 12.40
CA ARG A 115 -1.45 -5.89 11.06
C ARG A 115 -0.06 -5.85 10.49
N ILE A 116 0.29 -6.86 9.73
CA ILE A 116 1.44 -6.85 8.82
C ILE A 116 0.86 -6.89 7.42
N VAL A 117 1.18 -5.89 6.60
CA VAL A 117 0.75 -5.83 5.19
C VAL A 117 2.00 -6.06 4.35
N PRO A 118 2.15 -7.19 3.66
CA PRO A 118 3.26 -7.36 2.74
C PRO A 118 3.21 -6.28 1.65
N ILE A 119 4.36 -5.64 1.40
CA ILE A 119 4.63 -4.73 0.30
C ILE A 119 4.97 -5.61 -0.91
N TYR A 120 3.93 -5.89 -1.67
CA TYR A 120 4.10 -6.40 -3.02
C TYR A 120 4.46 -5.22 -3.92
N ASP A 121 5.43 -5.40 -4.82
CA ASP A 121 5.64 -4.42 -5.89
C ASP A 121 4.31 -4.29 -6.64
N ASP A 122 3.82 -3.05 -6.83
CA ASP A 122 2.52 -2.71 -7.41
C ASP A 122 2.04 -3.81 -8.39
N GLY A 123 1.09 -4.62 -7.92
CA GLY A 123 0.69 -5.85 -8.61
C GLY A 123 -0.19 -6.83 -7.83
N ASP A 124 -0.01 -6.97 -6.50
CA ASP A 124 -0.57 -8.13 -5.77
C ASP A 124 -1.38 -7.78 -4.49
N TYR A 125 -2.29 -6.79 -4.52
CA TYR A 125 -3.31 -6.67 -3.46
C TYR A 125 -4.42 -7.70 -3.70
N VAL A 126 -4.40 -8.78 -2.92
CA VAL A 126 -5.37 -9.88 -2.94
C VAL A 126 -6.23 -9.83 -1.67
N ASP A 127 -7.53 -9.58 -1.86
CA ASP A 127 -8.60 -9.67 -0.85
C ASP A 127 -8.63 -11.08 -0.22
N PRO A 128 -8.73 -11.27 1.12
CA PRO A 128 -8.76 -12.60 1.74
C PRO A 128 -9.86 -13.55 1.20
N ASP A 129 -11.01 -13.03 0.74
CA ASP A 129 -12.10 -13.82 0.15
C ASP A 129 -11.79 -14.35 -1.27
N TYR A 130 -10.66 -13.94 -1.84
CA TYR A 130 -10.29 -14.18 -3.22
C TYR A 130 -9.78 -15.60 -3.52
N TYR A 131 -9.29 -16.33 -2.51
CA TYR A 131 -8.84 -17.71 -2.69
C TYR A 131 -9.99 -18.72 -2.80
N HIS A 132 -11.23 -18.32 -2.47
CA HIS A 132 -12.43 -19.17 -2.62
C HIS A 132 -13.25 -18.89 -3.88
N LYS A 133 -12.88 -17.88 -4.68
CA LYS A 133 -13.64 -17.55 -5.89
C LYS A 133 -13.34 -18.54 -7.02
N PRO A 134 -14.36 -19.10 -7.68
CA PRO A 134 -14.16 -19.96 -8.84
C PRO A 134 -13.55 -19.18 -10.01
N ASN A 135 -12.87 -19.89 -10.91
CA ASN A 135 -12.40 -19.30 -12.16
C ASN A 135 -13.60 -18.89 -13.03
N LEU A 136 -13.47 -17.77 -13.72
CA LEU A 136 -14.52 -17.30 -14.63
C LEU A 136 -14.67 -18.23 -15.85
N ASP A 137 -15.86 -18.81 -16.03
CA ASP A 137 -16.25 -19.50 -17.25
C ASP A 137 -16.62 -18.46 -18.33
N MET A 138 -15.64 -18.14 -19.18
CA MET A 138 -15.80 -17.17 -20.25
C MET A 138 -16.80 -17.59 -21.33
N ALA A 139 -16.97 -18.88 -21.59
CA ALA A 139 -17.88 -19.36 -22.62
C ALA A 139 -19.32 -19.10 -22.21
N ARG A 140 -19.66 -19.44 -20.95
CA ARG A 140 -20.99 -19.16 -20.38
C ARG A 140 -21.26 -17.66 -20.28
N LEU A 141 -20.29 -16.88 -19.80
CA LEU A 141 -20.47 -15.43 -19.70
C LEU A 141 -20.73 -14.80 -21.08
N ARG A 142 -19.98 -15.18 -22.12
CA ARG A 142 -20.21 -14.70 -23.48
C ARG A 142 -21.62 -15.00 -23.97
N HIS A 143 -22.12 -16.21 -23.73
CA HIS A 143 -23.49 -16.55 -24.09
C HIS A 143 -24.51 -15.64 -23.40
N SER A 144 -24.36 -15.37 -22.10
CA SER A 144 -25.23 -14.45 -21.36
C SER A 144 -25.15 -13.01 -21.88
N LEU A 145 -23.95 -12.51 -22.19
CA LEU A 145 -23.75 -11.15 -22.68
C LEU A 145 -24.30 -10.94 -24.11
N ASN A 146 -24.20 -11.95 -24.98
CA ASN A 146 -24.74 -11.87 -26.35
C ASN A 146 -26.28 -11.84 -26.39
N ARG A 147 -26.94 -12.34 -25.34
CA ARG A 147 -28.40 -12.29 -25.22
C ARG A 147 -28.93 -10.95 -24.72
N ALA A 148 -28.06 -10.09 -24.20
CA ALA A 148 -28.42 -8.77 -23.73
C ALA A 148 -28.37 -7.76 -24.89
N SER A 149 -29.50 -7.10 -25.17
CA SER A 149 -29.63 -6.15 -26.27
C SER A 149 -28.92 -4.83 -26.01
N PHE A 150 -28.77 -4.42 -24.74
CA PHE A 150 -28.20 -3.13 -24.35
C PHE A 150 -26.92 -3.30 -23.52
N ASP A 151 -26.01 -2.34 -23.67
CA ASP A 151 -24.77 -2.30 -22.89
C ASP A 151 -25.03 -2.15 -21.37
N SER A 152 -26.13 -1.50 -20.96
CA SER A 152 -26.52 -1.42 -19.55
C SER A 152 -26.78 -2.80 -18.94
N ASP A 153 -27.48 -3.68 -19.66
CA ASP A 153 -27.73 -5.06 -19.24
C ASP A 153 -26.44 -5.89 -19.24
N LYS A 154 -25.60 -5.73 -20.27
CA LYS A 154 -24.28 -6.35 -20.32
C LYS A 154 -23.42 -5.92 -19.14
N GLN A 155 -23.43 -4.65 -18.77
CA GLN A 155 -22.68 -4.15 -17.60
C GLN A 155 -23.16 -4.83 -16.31
N ARG A 156 -24.47 -4.96 -16.11
CA ARG A 156 -25.03 -5.61 -14.92
C ARG A 156 -24.57 -7.06 -14.80
N ILE A 157 -24.67 -7.82 -15.91
CA ILE A 157 -24.24 -9.22 -15.97
C ILE A 157 -22.73 -9.34 -15.74
N ALA A 158 -21.93 -8.52 -16.42
CA ALA A 158 -20.48 -8.53 -16.29
C ALA A 158 -20.01 -8.19 -14.87
N LYS A 159 -20.59 -7.17 -14.23
CA LYS A 159 -20.27 -6.79 -12.84
C LYS A 159 -20.54 -7.92 -11.85
N GLN A 160 -21.65 -8.65 -12.03
CA GLN A 160 -21.96 -9.82 -11.20
C GLN A 160 -20.92 -10.92 -11.36
N ALA A 161 -20.55 -11.27 -12.59
CA ALA A 161 -19.54 -12.27 -12.86
C ALA A 161 -18.16 -11.87 -12.29
N ILE A 162 -17.74 -10.63 -12.56
CA ILE A 162 -16.44 -10.09 -12.15
C ILE A 162 -16.30 -10.00 -10.62
N SER A 163 -17.36 -9.63 -9.92
CA SER A 163 -17.32 -9.51 -8.45
C SER A 163 -17.32 -10.84 -7.71
N THR A 164 -17.70 -11.94 -8.36
CA THR A 164 -17.87 -13.28 -7.75
C THR A 164 -16.84 -14.30 -8.21
N HIS A 165 -16.06 -14.02 -9.26
CA HIS A 165 -15.08 -14.94 -9.84
C HIS A 165 -13.66 -14.36 -9.81
N ARG A 166 -12.67 -15.23 -10.02
CA ARG A 166 -11.30 -14.82 -10.35
C ARG A 166 -11.27 -14.44 -11.83
N VAL A 167 -10.88 -13.20 -12.12
CA VAL A 167 -10.84 -12.65 -13.49
C VAL A 167 -9.48 -12.03 -13.80
N ARG A 168 -8.90 -12.40 -14.94
CA ARG A 168 -7.63 -11.87 -15.46
C ARG A 168 -7.82 -10.67 -16.38
N ALA A 169 -6.80 -9.85 -16.55
CA ALA A 169 -6.79 -8.68 -17.42
C ALA A 169 -7.19 -9.04 -18.86
N ASN A 170 -6.70 -10.17 -19.38
CA ASN A 170 -7.07 -10.65 -20.71
C ASN A 170 -8.55 -11.06 -20.83
N GLN A 171 -9.16 -11.56 -19.76
CA GLN A 171 -10.59 -11.87 -19.71
C GLN A 171 -11.42 -10.58 -19.64
N ILE A 172 -10.96 -9.58 -18.89
CA ILE A 172 -11.60 -8.26 -18.82
C ILE A 172 -11.58 -7.60 -20.20
N TYR A 173 -10.43 -7.59 -20.89
CA TYR A 173 -10.33 -7.14 -22.28
C TYR A 173 -11.40 -7.82 -23.17
N GLN A 174 -11.50 -9.15 -23.13
CA GLN A 174 -12.49 -9.89 -23.92
C GLN A 174 -13.94 -9.52 -23.58
N ILE A 175 -14.24 -9.24 -22.31
CA ILE A 175 -15.57 -8.78 -21.88
C ILE A 175 -15.85 -7.39 -22.46
N LEU A 176 -14.88 -6.47 -22.40
CA LEU A 176 -15.05 -5.10 -22.94
C LEU A 176 -15.29 -5.10 -24.45
N MET A 177 -14.66 -6.02 -25.19
CA MET A 177 -14.89 -6.17 -26.63
C MET A 177 -16.34 -6.55 -27.00
N MET A 178 -17.16 -6.96 -26.03
CA MET A 178 -18.59 -7.26 -26.24
C MET A 178 -19.50 -6.03 -26.11
N PHE A 179 -18.97 -4.88 -25.72
CA PHE A 179 -19.71 -3.63 -25.55
C PHE A 179 -19.63 -2.77 -26.80
N SER A 180 -20.74 -2.12 -27.12
CA SER A 180 -20.84 -1.24 -28.30
C SER A 180 -20.34 0.17 -28.00
N PHE A 181 -20.54 0.66 -26.77
CA PHE A 181 -20.26 2.04 -26.40
C PHE A 181 -19.00 2.16 -25.55
N GLU A 182 -18.16 3.13 -25.91
CA GLU A 182 -16.90 3.41 -25.24
C GLU A 182 -17.08 3.78 -23.75
N ASP A 183 -18.05 4.63 -23.44
CA ASP A 183 -18.38 5.01 -22.05
C ASP A 183 -18.73 3.79 -21.19
N SER A 184 -19.45 2.81 -21.76
CA SER A 184 -19.75 1.56 -21.08
C SER A 184 -18.51 0.74 -20.79
N LYS A 185 -17.57 0.69 -21.75
CA LYS A 185 -16.30 -0.01 -21.59
C LYS A 185 -15.48 0.61 -20.46
N VAL A 186 -15.35 1.94 -20.43
CA VAL A 186 -14.55 2.65 -19.40
C VAL A 186 -15.13 2.42 -18.01
N LYS A 187 -16.45 2.56 -17.85
CA LYS A 187 -17.15 2.32 -16.59
C LYS A 187 -16.92 0.89 -16.07
N LEU A 188 -16.98 -0.10 -16.95
CA LEU A 188 -16.74 -1.49 -16.58
C LEU A 188 -15.25 -1.75 -16.29
N ALA A 189 -14.33 -1.19 -17.07
CA ALA A 189 -12.89 -1.34 -16.87
C ALA A 189 -12.44 -0.78 -15.51
N LYS A 190 -12.95 0.39 -15.10
CA LYS A 190 -12.68 0.96 -13.78
C LYS A 190 -13.19 0.07 -12.65
N PHE A 191 -14.43 -0.44 -12.78
CA PHE A 191 -15.00 -1.38 -11.82
C PHE A 191 -14.17 -2.67 -11.72
N ALA A 192 -13.77 -3.23 -12.86
CA ALA A 192 -13.10 -4.52 -12.94
C ALA A 192 -11.65 -4.48 -12.40
N TYR A 193 -11.01 -3.31 -12.36
CA TYR A 193 -9.63 -3.16 -11.88
C TYR A 193 -9.46 -3.68 -10.45
N LYS A 194 -10.41 -3.40 -9.56
CA LYS A 194 -10.40 -3.89 -8.16
C LYS A 194 -10.34 -5.42 -8.08
N TYR A 195 -11.01 -6.11 -9.00
CA TYR A 195 -11.21 -7.56 -8.99
C TYR A 195 -10.20 -8.32 -9.87
N CYS A 196 -9.39 -7.60 -10.64
CA CYS A 196 -8.42 -8.22 -11.54
C CYS A 196 -7.30 -8.91 -10.78
N VAL A 197 -7.03 -10.15 -11.18
CA VAL A 197 -6.06 -11.00 -10.49
C VAL A 197 -4.61 -10.72 -10.84
N ASP A 198 -4.38 -10.18 -12.03
CA ASP A 198 -3.07 -9.91 -12.60
C ASP A 198 -3.01 -8.44 -13.05
N LYS A 199 -3.16 -7.51 -12.09
CA LYS A 199 -3.17 -6.05 -12.33
C LYS A 199 -1.94 -5.54 -13.08
N ARG A 200 -0.79 -6.24 -12.99
CA ARG A 200 0.41 -5.92 -13.79
C ARG A 200 0.16 -6.03 -15.30
N ASN A 201 -0.78 -6.86 -15.71
CA ASN A 201 -1.18 -7.05 -17.11
C ASN A 201 -2.37 -6.16 -17.50
N TYR A 202 -2.81 -5.24 -16.64
CA TYR A 202 -4.01 -4.44 -16.91
C TYR A 202 -3.85 -3.49 -18.11
N TYR A 203 -2.61 -3.23 -18.54
CA TYR A 203 -2.35 -2.49 -19.78
C TYR A 203 -2.99 -3.15 -21.02
N LEU A 204 -3.22 -4.48 -21.00
CA LEU A 204 -3.91 -5.20 -22.08
C LEU A 204 -5.37 -4.75 -22.26
N VAL A 205 -5.97 -4.17 -21.22
CA VAL A 205 -7.34 -3.65 -21.27
C VAL A 205 -7.42 -2.41 -22.17
N ASN A 206 -6.30 -1.70 -22.38
CA ASN A 206 -6.25 -0.51 -23.22
C ASN A 206 -6.61 -0.83 -24.68
N ASP A 207 -6.30 -2.04 -25.15
CA ASP A 207 -6.59 -2.50 -26.51
C ASP A 207 -8.10 -2.67 -26.80
N ALA A 208 -8.96 -2.56 -25.78
CA ALA A 208 -10.41 -2.59 -25.96
C ALA A 208 -11.03 -1.22 -26.32
N PHE A 209 -10.25 -0.14 -26.20
CA PHE A 209 -10.70 1.23 -26.44
C PHE A 209 -10.30 1.73 -27.82
N THR A 210 -11.16 2.56 -28.42
CA THR A 210 -10.87 3.20 -29.71
C THR A 210 -10.27 4.58 -29.49
N PHE A 211 -10.72 5.30 -28.45
CA PHE A 211 -10.33 6.68 -28.19
C PHE A 211 -9.23 6.79 -27.13
N SER A 212 -8.21 7.59 -27.42
CA SER A 212 -7.12 7.89 -26.49
C SER A 212 -7.58 8.60 -25.20
N SER A 213 -8.75 9.26 -25.23
CA SER A 213 -9.38 9.83 -24.03
C SER A 213 -9.78 8.75 -23.03
N SER A 214 -10.34 7.64 -23.51
CA SER A 214 -10.79 6.52 -22.68
C SER A 214 -9.63 5.81 -21.99
N ILE A 215 -8.53 5.63 -22.73
CA ILE A 215 -7.27 5.07 -22.21
C ILE A 215 -6.74 5.96 -21.09
N ARG A 216 -6.61 7.28 -21.35
CA ARG A 216 -6.17 8.26 -20.34
C ARG A 216 -7.07 8.26 -19.11
N GLU A 217 -8.39 8.19 -19.30
CA GLU A 217 -9.35 8.18 -18.20
C GLU A 217 -9.21 6.92 -17.32
N LEU A 218 -8.91 5.76 -17.92
CA LEU A 218 -8.62 4.53 -17.19
C LEU A 218 -7.27 4.62 -16.45
N ASP A 219 -6.23 5.11 -17.11
CA ASP A 219 -4.90 5.29 -16.52
C ASP A 219 -4.94 6.26 -15.33
N ASP A 220 -5.67 7.38 -15.47
CA ASP A 220 -5.90 8.34 -14.41
C ASP A 220 -6.57 7.68 -13.21
N PHE A 221 -7.63 6.92 -13.44
CA PHE A 221 -8.33 6.18 -12.39
C PHE A 221 -7.41 5.20 -11.67
N ILE A 222 -6.59 4.43 -12.40
CA ILE A 222 -5.67 3.45 -11.82
C ILE A 222 -4.63 4.14 -10.94
N ARG A 223 -4.05 5.25 -11.41
CA ARG A 223 -3.08 6.04 -10.64
C ARG A 223 -3.67 6.56 -9.32
N HIS A 224 -4.89 7.11 -9.35
CA HIS A 224 -5.56 7.60 -8.15
C HIS A 224 -6.02 6.47 -7.22
N ASN A 225 -6.49 5.34 -7.75
CA ASN A 225 -6.91 4.20 -6.93
C ASN A 225 -5.73 3.56 -6.19
N ASN A 226 -4.56 3.49 -6.84
CA ASN A 226 -3.34 3.05 -6.19
C ASN A 226 -3.02 4.00 -5.03
N TYR A 227 -3.14 5.32 -5.21
CA TYR A 227 -2.93 6.33 -4.15
C TYR A 227 -3.89 6.19 -2.95
N ASN A 228 -5.20 6.06 -3.18
CA ASN A 228 -6.21 6.00 -2.10
C ASN A 228 -6.13 4.71 -1.26
N ASN A 229 -5.71 3.59 -1.83
CA ASN A 229 -5.49 2.35 -1.07
C ASN A 229 -4.35 2.47 -0.04
N TYR A 230 -3.46 3.46 -0.17
CA TYR A 230 -2.39 3.72 0.80
C TYR A 230 -2.83 4.59 2.00
N ASP A 231 -3.93 5.34 1.88
CA ASP A 231 -4.39 6.32 2.89
C ASP A 231 -5.64 5.84 3.68
N ASP A 232 -6.61 5.17 3.05
CA ASP A 232 -7.99 5.07 3.60
C ASP A 232 -8.28 3.94 4.62
N ASN A 233 -7.32 3.08 4.99
CA ASN A 233 -7.57 1.94 5.88
C ASN A 233 -7.01 2.15 7.30
N TRP A 234 -7.45 3.22 7.96
CA TRP A 234 -7.28 3.47 9.40
C TRP A 234 -8.55 3.96 10.09
N ASP A 235 -9.42 4.72 9.42
CA ASP A 235 -10.62 5.29 10.07
C ASP A 235 -11.82 4.32 10.11
N SER A 236 -11.89 3.35 9.19
CA SER A 236 -12.96 2.33 9.20
C SER A 236 -12.88 1.39 10.41
N TYR A 237 -11.68 1.12 10.94
CA TYR A 237 -11.48 0.14 12.03
C TYR A 237 -11.72 0.71 13.43
N ASN A 238 -11.64 2.03 13.61
CA ASN A 238 -11.97 2.65 14.89
C ASN A 238 -13.47 2.55 15.19
N ARG A 239 -14.34 2.51 14.17
CA ARG A 239 -15.79 2.43 14.37
C ARG A 239 -16.22 1.09 15.02
N ASP A 240 -15.64 -0.02 14.59
CA ASP A 240 -15.99 -1.36 15.09
C ASP A 240 -15.37 -1.69 16.46
N TYR A 241 -14.26 -1.04 16.81
CA TYR A 241 -13.61 -1.27 18.11
C TYR A 241 -14.34 -0.60 19.28
N TYR A 242 -15.00 0.55 19.04
CA TYR A 242 -15.82 1.21 20.08
C TYR A 242 -17.16 0.50 20.31
N ASP A 243 -17.74 -0.11 19.26
CA ASP A 243 -19.05 -0.77 19.35
C ASP A 243 -18.98 -2.13 20.08
N ASN A 244 -17.84 -2.82 20.03
CA ASN A 244 -17.62 -4.11 20.70
C ASN A 244 -17.12 -4.03 22.15
N THR A 245 -16.80 -2.84 22.68
CA THR A 245 -16.34 -2.67 24.07
C THR A 245 -17.42 -2.20 25.05
N ASN A 246 -18.65 -1.97 24.58
CA ASN A 246 -19.80 -1.55 25.41
C ASN A 246 -20.88 -2.64 25.57
N ARG A 247 -20.60 -3.88 25.18
CA ARG A 247 -21.43 -5.04 25.51
C ARG A 247 -20.60 -5.98 26.37
N TRP A 248 -20.57 -5.74 27.68
CA TRP A 248 -20.48 -6.67 28.83
C TRP A 248 -20.37 -5.80 30.09
#